data_AF-A0A8B8DLF9-F1
#
_entry.id   AF-A0A8B8DLF9-F1
#
_cell.length_a   1.000
_cell.length_b   1.000
_cell.length_c   1.000
_cell.angle_alpha   90.00
_cell.angle_beta   90.00
_cell.angle_gamma   90.00
#
_symmetry.space_group_name_H-M   'P 1'
#
loop_
_entity.id
_entity.type
_entity.pdbx_description
1 polymer ?
#
loop_
_entity_poly.entity_id
_entity_poly.type
_entity_poly.pdbx_seq_one_letter_code
_entity_poly.pdbx_strand_id
1 'polypeptide(L)'
;MDLRVSCLGFLCWFLLSTLCESACRQEFAKYNIDRDMKISFYCSNHGRDWSYGVARFDEFCEKCYCFGYVMECCETGHVAGVVTMDGCIKASHGCKAVFYKFVNGVKINCLTGLPFDDRLGF
;
A
#
# COMPACT_ATOMS: atom_id res chain seq x y z
N MET A 1 -12.04 -34.56 -10.06
CA MET A 1 -11.50 -33.20 -9.95
C MET A 1 -10.09 -33.34 -9.39
N ASP A 2 -9.08 -33.10 -10.23
CA ASP A 2 -7.68 -33.32 -9.92
C ASP A 2 -7.18 -32.43 -8.78
N LEU A 3 -6.70 -33.06 -7.70
CA LEU A 3 -6.07 -32.41 -6.53
C LEU A 3 -4.97 -31.39 -6.93
N ARG A 4 -4.35 -31.59 -8.10
CA ARG A 4 -3.30 -30.72 -8.63
C ARG A 4 -3.80 -29.33 -9.02
N VAL A 5 -5.04 -29.20 -9.50
CA VAL A 5 -5.62 -27.91 -9.90
C VAL A 5 -5.95 -27.09 -8.65
N SER A 6 -6.41 -27.72 -7.58
CA SER A 6 -6.66 -27.05 -6.29
C SER A 6 -5.37 -26.58 -5.60
N CYS A 7 -4.29 -27.37 -5.63
CA CYS A 7 -3.00 -26.94 -5.08
C CYS A 7 -2.37 -25.80 -5.88
N LEU A 8 -2.45 -25.82 -7.21
CA LEU A 8 -1.97 -24.73 -8.06
C LEU A 8 -2.78 -23.45 -7.84
N GLY A 9 -4.10 -23.54 -7.68
CA GLY A 9 -4.95 -22.41 -7.33
C GLY A 9 -4.61 -21.82 -5.95
N PHE A 10 -4.39 -22.69 -4.95
CA PHE A 10 -4.05 -22.27 -3.59
C PHE A 10 -2.65 -21.64 -3.54
N LEU A 11 -1.66 -22.23 -4.20
CA LEU A 11 -0.30 -21.68 -4.31
C LEU A 11 -0.29 -20.36 -5.08
N CYS A 12 -1.11 -20.22 -6.13
CA CYS A 12 -1.20 -18.98 -6.89
C CYS A 12 -1.86 -17.87 -6.05
N TRP A 13 -2.89 -18.20 -5.27
CA TRP A 13 -3.53 -17.26 -4.33
C TRP A 13 -2.58 -16.86 -3.18
N PHE A 14 -1.82 -17.83 -2.65
CA PHE A 14 -0.80 -17.57 -1.62
C PHE A 14 0.33 -16.72 -2.18
N LEU A 15 0.84 -17.02 -3.38
CA LEU A 15 1.90 -16.24 -4.03
C LEU A 15 1.44 -14.83 -4.42
N LEU A 16 0.17 -14.65 -4.81
CA LEU A 16 -0.43 -13.32 -5.01
C LEU A 16 -0.53 -12.54 -3.70
N SER A 17 -0.82 -13.20 -2.57
CA SER A 17 -0.85 -12.56 -1.26
C SER A 17 0.55 -12.23 -0.70
N THR A 18 1.58 -12.98 -1.08
CA THR A 18 2.96 -12.77 -0.60
C THR A 18 3.82 -11.91 -1.53
N LEU A 19 3.45 -11.72 -2.80
CA LEU A 19 4.17 -10.83 -3.72
C LEU A 19 3.64 -9.39 -3.70
N CYS A 20 2.51 -9.14 -3.04
CA CYS A 20 2.08 -7.80 -2.69
C CYS A 20 2.65 -7.44 -1.30
N GLU A 21 3.98 -7.38 -1.19
CA GLU A 21 4.69 -6.85 -0.02
C GLU A 21 4.50 -5.33 0.05
N SER A 22 3.25 -4.91 0.32
CA SER A 22 2.89 -3.72 1.07
C SER A 22 2.08 -4.22 2.26
N ALA A 23 2.22 -3.63 3.44
CA ALA A 23 1.45 -4.03 4.62
C ALA A 23 -0.04 -3.72 4.42
N CYS A 24 -0.71 -4.51 3.59
CA CYS A 24 -2.10 -4.33 3.24
C CYS A 24 -2.96 -4.97 4.33
N ARG A 25 -3.79 -4.17 4.99
CA ARG A 25 -4.80 -4.63 5.94
C ARG A 25 -6.11 -4.83 5.20
N GLN A 26 -6.66 -6.03 5.30
CA GLN A 26 -7.97 -6.34 4.75
C GLN A 26 -9.01 -6.36 5.87
N GLU A 27 -10.15 -5.72 5.65
CA GLU A 27 -11.28 -5.65 6.58
C GLU A 27 -12.61 -5.85 5.87
N PHE A 28 -13.66 -6.13 6.64
CA PHE A 28 -15.02 -6.16 6.10
C PHE A 28 -15.59 -4.74 5.98
N ALA A 29 -16.27 -4.48 4.88
CA ALA A 29 -17.05 -3.26 4.70
C ALA A 29 -18.20 -3.21 5.72
N LYS A 30 -18.54 -2.00 6.13
CA LYS A 30 -19.71 -1.74 6.96
C LYS A 30 -20.97 -1.88 6.10
N TYR A 31 -22.11 -2.06 6.75
CA TYR A 31 -23.40 -2.12 6.08
C TYR A 31 -24.42 -1.21 6.75
N ASN A 32 -25.41 -0.80 5.97
CA ASN A 32 -26.60 -0.10 6.43
C ASN A 32 -27.85 -0.79 5.87
N ILE A 33 -28.91 -0.86 6.67
CA ILE A 33 -30.21 -1.43 6.29
C ILE A 33 -31.20 -0.28 6.24
N ASP A 34 -31.71 0.01 5.05
CA ASP A 34 -32.76 1.00 4.83
C ASP A 34 -34.12 0.50 5.39
N ARG A 35 -35.09 1.41 5.57
CA ARG A 35 -36.50 1.13 5.89
C ARG A 35 -37.14 0.11 4.95
N ASP A 36 -36.68 0.05 3.69
CA ASP A 36 -37.12 -0.93 2.69
C ASP A 36 -36.37 -2.28 2.78
N MET A 37 -35.67 -2.55 3.89
CA MET A 37 -34.83 -3.75 4.10
C MET A 37 -33.71 -3.92 3.07
N LYS A 38 -33.33 -2.83 2.38
CA LYS A 38 -32.24 -2.82 1.42
C LYS A 38 -30.91 -2.69 2.14
N ILE A 39 -30.05 -3.71 1.97
CA ILE A 39 -28.70 -3.71 2.51
C ILE A 39 -27.78 -2.97 1.54
N SER A 40 -27.04 -1.99 2.06
CA SER A 40 -26.00 -1.27 1.33
C SER A 40 -24.67 -1.41 2.06
N PHE A 41 -23.59 -1.67 1.33
CA PHE A 41 -22.24 -1.79 1.89
C PHE A 41 -21.44 -0.53 1.60
N TYR A 42 -20.58 -0.16 2.54
CA TYR A 42 -19.65 0.96 2.41
C TYR A 42 -18.39 0.71 3.23
N CYS A 43 -17.28 1.24 2.74
CA CYS A 43 -16.02 1.24 3.46
C CYS A 43 -15.87 2.55 4.22
N SER A 44 -15.15 2.49 5.34
CA SER A 44 -15.01 3.60 6.28
C SER A 44 -13.63 3.54 6.89
N ASN A 45 -12.81 4.55 6.61
CA ASN A 45 -11.46 4.64 7.17
C ASN A 45 -11.07 6.10 7.39
N HIS A 46 -10.31 6.38 8.46
CA HIS A 46 -9.91 7.73 8.88
C HIS A 46 -11.07 8.76 8.91
N GLY A 47 -12.29 8.31 9.23
CA GLY A 47 -13.49 9.16 9.27
C GLY A 47 -14.09 9.51 7.90
N ARG A 48 -13.60 8.91 6.81
CA ARG A 48 -14.17 9.05 5.45
C ARG A 48 -14.88 7.77 5.04
N ASP A 49 -16.09 7.92 4.53
CA ASP A 49 -16.93 6.83 4.06
C ASP A 49 -17.06 6.86 2.53
N TRP A 50 -17.02 5.69 1.89
CA TRP A 50 -17.23 5.56 0.44
C TRP A 50 -17.81 4.19 0.06
N SER A 51 -18.62 4.15 -0.99
CA SER A 51 -19.44 2.97 -1.33
C SER A 51 -18.71 1.96 -2.23
N TYR A 52 -17.82 2.44 -3.10
CA TYR A 52 -17.10 1.60 -4.06
C TYR A 52 -15.87 2.33 -4.61
N GLY A 53 -14.84 1.58 -5.01
CA GLY A 53 -13.66 2.10 -5.68
C GLY A 53 -12.53 2.45 -4.72
N VAL A 54 -11.72 3.43 -5.08
CA VAL A 54 -10.44 3.72 -4.42
C VAL A 54 -10.52 5.03 -3.63
N ALA A 55 -10.13 4.98 -2.36
CA ALA A 55 -9.86 6.15 -1.53
C ALA A 55 -8.36 6.30 -1.30
N ARG A 56 -7.85 7.54 -1.40
CA ARG A 56 -6.46 7.89 -1.07
C ARG A 56 -6.43 8.75 0.18
N PHE A 57 -5.49 8.41 1.05
CA PHE A 57 -5.25 9.03 2.35
C PHE A 57 -3.78 9.47 2.38
N ASP A 58 -3.47 10.55 1.67
CA ASP A 58 -2.10 11.02 1.50
C ASP A 58 -1.48 11.47 2.83
N GLU A 59 -2.28 11.91 3.82
CA GLU A 59 -1.77 12.25 5.16
C GLU A 59 -1.31 11.02 5.95
N PHE A 60 -1.88 9.86 5.64
CA PHE A 60 -1.62 8.58 6.30
C PHE A 60 -0.79 7.64 5.44
N CYS A 61 -0.38 8.09 4.26
CA CYS A 61 0.37 7.29 3.30
C CYS A 61 -0.33 5.98 3.01
N GLU A 62 -1.65 6.04 2.77
CA GLU A 62 -2.46 4.86 2.60
C GLU A 62 -3.39 4.98 1.39
N LYS A 63 -3.64 3.85 0.75
CA LYS A 63 -4.61 3.72 -0.33
C LYS A 63 -5.51 2.54 -0.02
N CYS A 64 -6.80 2.83 0.07
CA CYS A 64 -7.81 1.82 0.32
C CYS A 64 -8.65 1.54 -0.91
N TYR A 65 -8.97 0.27 -1.10
CA TYR A 65 -9.90 -0.24 -2.09
C TYR A 65 -11.16 -0.72 -1.39
N CYS A 66 -12.32 -0.39 -1.95
CA CYS A 66 -13.61 -0.87 -1.49
C CYS A 66 -14.31 -1.59 -2.63
N PHE A 67 -14.49 -2.89 -2.46
CA PHE A 67 -15.14 -3.75 -3.44
C PHE A 67 -16.23 -4.57 -2.76
N GLY A 68 -17.45 -4.03 -2.79
CA GLY A 68 -18.61 -4.68 -2.18
C GLY A 68 -18.47 -4.77 -0.65
N TYR A 69 -18.25 -5.98 -0.15
CA TYR A 69 -18.17 -6.27 1.28
C TYR A 69 -16.73 -6.29 1.83
N VAL A 70 -15.73 -5.97 1.00
CA VAL A 70 -14.31 -6.00 1.38
C VAL A 70 -13.69 -4.62 1.25
N MET A 71 -12.94 -4.23 2.27
CA MET A 71 -12.00 -3.11 2.25
C MET A 71 -10.58 -3.67 2.30
N GLU A 72 -9.68 -3.13 1.47
CA GLU A 72 -8.25 -3.45 1.52
C GLU A 72 -7.46 -2.14 1.52
N CYS A 73 -6.72 -1.87 2.58
CA CYS A 73 -5.93 -0.65 2.74
C CYS A 73 -4.46 -0.99 2.74
N CYS A 74 -3.69 -0.37 1.83
CA CYS A 74 -2.26 -0.59 1.69
C CYS A 74 -1.50 0.71 1.97
N GLU A 75 -0.41 0.62 2.71
CA GLU A 75 0.55 1.72 2.79
C GLU A 75 1.11 2.04 1.39
N THR A 76 1.05 3.31 1.00
CA THR A 76 1.60 3.84 -0.24
C THR A 76 2.88 4.59 0.02
N GLY A 77 3.92 4.26 -0.76
CA GLY A 77 5.17 5.02 -0.81
C GLY A 77 6.23 4.58 0.20
N HIS A 78 5.88 3.73 1.16
CA HIS A 78 6.88 2.87 1.75
C HIS A 78 7.29 1.84 0.69
N VAL A 79 8.60 1.77 0.42
CA VAL A 79 9.20 0.48 0.10
C VAL A 79 8.86 -0.38 1.30
N ALA A 80 7.78 -1.15 1.19
CA ALA A 80 7.39 -2.04 2.23
C ALA A 80 8.46 -3.12 2.34
N GLY A 81 8.85 -3.37 3.58
CA GLY A 81 10.06 -4.11 3.90
C GLY A 81 11.18 -3.20 4.44
N VAL A 82 12.02 -3.82 5.26
CA VAL A 82 13.32 -3.31 5.68
C VAL A 82 14.25 -3.37 4.46
N VAL A 83 13.95 -2.62 3.40
CA VAL A 83 14.87 -2.48 2.29
C VAL A 83 15.97 -1.54 2.76
N THR A 84 17.01 -2.14 3.32
CA THR A 84 18.28 -1.48 3.54
C THR A 84 19.04 -1.53 2.23
N MET A 85 19.43 -0.36 1.72
CA MET A 85 20.35 -0.27 0.59
C MET A 85 21.75 -0.03 1.18
N ASP A 86 22.67 -0.96 0.95
CA ASP A 86 23.99 -0.94 1.60
C ASP A 86 24.71 0.39 1.36
N GLY A 87 25.19 0.99 2.45
CA GLY A 87 25.88 2.28 2.42
C GLY A 87 24.98 3.50 2.16
N CYS A 88 23.65 3.33 2.22
CA CYS A 88 22.68 4.41 2.02
C CYS A 88 21.83 4.64 3.27
N ILE A 89 21.60 5.92 3.56
CA ILE A 89 20.73 6.42 4.61
C ILE A 89 19.31 6.49 4.05
N LYS A 90 18.35 5.90 4.76
CA LYS A 90 16.92 6.02 4.47
C LYS A 90 16.39 7.29 5.14
N ALA A 91 15.68 8.12 4.38
CA ALA A 91 14.83 9.18 4.90
C ALA A 91 13.41 9.03 4.34
N SER A 92 12.45 9.64 5.01
CA SER A 92 11.06 9.71 4.55
C SER A 92 10.77 11.15 4.09
N HIS A 93 10.25 11.30 2.89
CA HIS A 93 9.77 12.59 2.38
C HIS A 93 8.28 12.45 2.03
N GLY A 94 7.43 12.95 2.94
CA GLY A 94 6.02 12.58 2.96
C GLY A 94 5.87 11.07 3.03
N CYS A 95 5.09 10.50 2.11
CA CYS A 95 4.86 9.07 2.05
C CYS A 95 5.92 8.28 1.33
N LYS A 96 6.95 8.91 0.75
CA LYS A 96 7.98 8.22 -0.03
C LYS A 96 9.22 7.96 0.81
N ALA A 97 9.73 6.74 0.77
CA ALA A 97 11.09 6.44 1.22
C ALA A 97 12.11 6.88 0.16
N VAL A 98 13.12 7.63 0.59
CA VAL A 98 14.24 8.06 -0.24
C VAL A 98 15.54 7.53 0.36
N PHE A 99 16.45 7.08 -0.49
CA PHE A 99 17.74 6.52 -0.08
C PHE A 99 18.84 7.41 -0.61
N TYR A 100 19.71 7.89 0.27
CA TYR A 100 20.81 8.76 -0.14
C TYR A 100 22.10 8.44 0.62
N LYS A 101 23.23 8.88 0.08
CA LYS A 101 24.54 8.82 0.75
C LYS A 101 25.31 10.10 0.54
N PHE A 102 26.26 10.38 1.41
CA PHE A 102 27.18 11.50 1.22
C PHE A 102 28.43 11.04 0.49
N VAL A 103 28.73 11.68 -0.64
CA VAL A 103 29.98 11.50 -1.37
C VAL A 103 30.65 12.87 -1.45
N ASN A 104 31.82 13.02 -0.83
CA ASN A 104 32.56 14.29 -0.78
C ASN A 104 31.71 15.48 -0.29
N GLY A 105 30.83 15.25 0.69
CA GLY A 105 29.94 16.29 1.25
C GLY A 105 28.66 16.56 0.45
N VAL A 106 28.49 15.94 -0.71
CA VAL A 106 27.28 16.08 -1.54
C VAL A 106 26.30 14.93 -1.25
N LYS A 107 25.02 15.28 -1.03
CA LYS A 107 23.93 14.31 -0.88
C LYS A 107 23.61 13.72 -2.26
N ILE A 108 23.83 12.42 -2.43
CA ILE A 108 23.59 11.68 -3.68
C ILE A 108 22.46 10.68 -3.45
N ASN A 109 21.47 10.66 -4.35
CA ASN A 109 20.42 9.67 -4.39
C ASN A 109 21.00 8.30 -4.75
N CYS A 110 20.74 7.30 -3.93
CA CYS A 110 21.30 5.95 -4.11
C CYS A 110 20.65 5.15 -5.24
N LEU A 111 19.42 5.49 -5.64
CA LEU A 111 18.73 4.82 -6.74
C LEU A 111 19.18 5.35 -8.10
N THR A 112 19.43 6.67 -8.20
CA THR A 112 19.74 7.34 -9.48
C THR A 112 21.21 7.68 -9.64
N GLY A 113 21.98 7.75 -8.54
CA GLY A 113 23.37 8.20 -8.54
C GLY A 113 23.54 9.71 -8.76
N LEU A 114 22.44 10.47 -8.82
CA LEU A 114 22.44 11.92 -9.06
C LEU A 114 22.40 12.71 -7.74
N PRO A 115 22.82 14.00 -7.75
CA PRO A 115 22.61 14.89 -6.63
C PRO A 115 21.15 14.90 -6.19
N PHE A 116 20.94 14.84 -4.87
CA PHE A 116 19.62 14.78 -4.27
C PHE A 116 18.96 16.16 -4.33
N ASP A 117 17.80 16.27 -4.99
CA ASP A 117 17.00 17.49 -4.99
C ASP A 117 15.85 17.36 -3.97
N ASP A 118 16.02 18.01 -2.81
CA ASP A 118 15.04 18.00 -1.73
C ASP A 118 13.68 18.62 -2.14
N ARG A 119 13.61 19.39 -3.24
CA ARG A 119 12.35 19.94 -3.77
C ARG A 119 11.56 18.91 -4.57
N LEU A 120 12.27 18.00 -5.21
CA LEU A 120 11.70 17.01 -6.13
C LEU A 120 11.30 15.74 -5.38
N GLY A 121 11.89 15.46 -4.21
CA GLY A 121 11.62 14.25 -3.45
C GLY A 121 11.95 12.98 -4.24
N PHE A 122 12.89 13.10 -5.18
CA PHE A 122 13.38 12.03 -6.04
C PHE A 122 14.81 11.68 -5.69
#